data_AF-A0A950XBB3-F1
#
_entry.id   AF-A0A950XBB3-F1
#
_cell.length_a   1.000
_cell.length_b   1.000
_cell.length_c   1.000
_cell.angle_alpha   90.00
_cell.angle_beta   90.00
_cell.angle_gamma   90.00
#
_symmetry.space_group_name_H-M   'P 1'
#
loop_
_entity.id
_entity.type
_entity.pdbx_description
1 polymer ?
#
loop_
_entity_poly.entity_id
_entity_poly.type
_entity_poly.pdbx_seq_one_letter_code
_entity_poly.pdbx_strand_id
1 'polypeptide(L)'
;MDLTVVIPDDLAGRLSASGVDLSRRALEAFALEEYKNERVSKGELRRLLGIQSRYELDGFLKAHGIWNEYSIEDFQREQEALDRLGV
;
A
#
# COMPACT_ATOMS: atom_id res chain seq x y z
N MET A 1 10.08 -1.77 14.98
CA MET A 1 11.45 -1.88 14.44
C MET A 1 11.67 -0.62 13.65
N ASP A 2 12.74 0.10 13.94
CA ASP A 2 13.00 1.41 13.35
C ASP A 2 14.09 1.27 12.28
N LEU A 3 13.80 1.77 11.08
CA LEU A 3 14.71 1.79 9.95
C LEU A 3 15.05 3.25 9.65
N THR A 4 16.34 3.61 9.74
CA THR A 4 16.82 4.96 9.42
C THR A 4 17.53 4.95 8.08
N VAL A 5 17.10 5.83 7.17
CA VAL A 5 17.74 6.05 5.87
C VAL A 5 18.35 7.45 5.87
N VAL A 6 19.64 7.54 5.55
CA VAL A 6 20.35 8.82 5.47
C VAL A 6 20.33 9.30 4.03
N ILE A 7 19.77 10.48 3.81
CA ILE A 7 19.74 11.16 2.51
C ILE A 7 20.70 12.36 2.59
N PRO A 8 21.62 12.53 1.62
CA PRO A 8 22.45 13.72 1.54
C PRO A 8 21.63 15.02 1.50
N ASP A 9 22.09 16.07 2.18
CA ASP A 9 21.34 17.32 2.36
C ASP A 9 20.99 18.02 1.04
N ASP A 10 21.88 17.93 0.04
CA ASP A 10 21.67 18.49 -1.30
C ASP A 10 20.48 17.85 -2.03
N LEU A 11 20.23 16.56 -1.76
CA LEU A 11 19.08 15.83 -2.27
C LEU A 11 17.85 16.03 -1.37
N ALA A 12 18.03 16.04 -0.06
CA ALA A 12 16.94 16.21 0.90
C ALA A 12 16.19 17.54 0.69
N GLY A 13 16.91 18.63 0.43
CA GLY A 13 16.31 19.93 0.12
C GLY A 13 15.50 19.92 -1.17
N ARG A 14 15.96 19.20 -2.20
CA ARG A 14 15.24 19.06 -3.49
C ARG A 14 14.01 18.18 -3.37
N LEU A 15 14.09 17.10 -2.60
CA LEU A 15 13.01 16.13 -2.43
C LEU A 15 11.91 16.66 -1.50
N SER A 16 12.27 17.45 -0.50
CA SER A 16 11.31 18.08 0.42
C SER A 16 10.70 19.38 -0.11
N ALA A 17 11.22 19.92 -1.23
CA ALA A 17 10.76 21.19 -1.82
C ALA A 17 9.26 21.22 -2.17
N SER A 18 8.62 20.07 -2.38
CA SER A 18 7.18 19.97 -2.62
C SER A 18 6.34 19.94 -1.33
N GLY A 19 6.95 20.10 -0.15
CA GLY A 19 6.27 19.98 1.15
C GLY A 19 5.81 18.56 1.49
N VAL A 20 6.35 17.56 0.78
CA VAL A 20 5.97 16.15 0.95
C VAL A 20 6.77 15.54 2.10
N ASP A 21 6.09 14.81 2.97
CA ASP A 21 6.74 14.00 4.01
C ASP A 21 7.58 12.88 3.36
N LEU A 22 8.90 13.05 3.40
CA LEU A 22 9.86 12.11 2.83
C LEU A 22 9.80 10.75 3.52
N SER A 23 9.52 10.72 4.82
CA SER A 23 9.44 9.47 5.59
C SER A 23 8.24 8.66 5.12
N ARG A 24 7.09 9.34 4.97
CA ARG A 24 5.87 8.70 4.45
C ARG A 24 6.07 8.20 3.04
N ARG A 25 6.63 9.03 2.15
CA ARG A 25 6.91 8.66 0.76
C ARG A 25 7.87 7.49 0.65
N ALA A 26 8.92 7.45 1.48
CA ALA A 26 9.87 6.34 1.50
C ALA A 26 9.22 5.04 1.97
N LEU A 27 8.39 5.10 3.03
CA LEU A 27 7.64 3.95 3.52
C LEU A 27 6.67 3.42 2.46
N GLU A 28 5.94 4.30 1.80
CA GLU A 28 5.00 3.95 0.73
C GLU A 28 5.71 3.27 -0.45
N ALA A 29 6.83 3.83 -0.90
CA ALA A 29 7.63 3.24 -1.97
C ALA A 29 8.19 1.87 -1.59
N PHE A 30 8.73 1.73 -0.37
CA PHE A 30 9.24 0.46 0.13
C PHE A 30 8.13 -0.60 0.22
N ALA A 31 7.01 -0.26 0.85
CA ALA A 31 5.87 -1.16 1.01
C ALA A 31 5.31 -1.63 -0.34
N LEU A 32 5.27 -0.73 -1.33
CA LEU A 32 4.82 -1.04 -2.68
C LEU A 32 5.75 -2.02 -3.38
N GLU A 33 7.06 -1.83 -3.27
CA GLU A 33 8.04 -2.76 -3.86
C GLU A 33 7.97 -4.15 -3.21
N GLU A 34 7.81 -4.23 -1.89
CA GLU A 34 7.64 -5.51 -1.20
C GLU A 34 6.34 -6.22 -1.60
N TYR A 35 5.26 -5.46 -1.83
CA TYR A 35 4.00 -5.99 -2.35
C TYR A 35 4.13 -6.51 -3.79
N LYS A 36 4.79 -5.76 -4.69
CA LYS A 36 5.04 -6.18 -6.08
C LYS A 36 5.88 -7.46 -6.16
N ASN A 37 6.78 -7.66 -5.21
CA ASN A 37 7.60 -8.86 -5.11
C ASN A 37 6.89 -10.02 -4.39
N GLU A 38 5.59 -9.89 -4.08
CA GLU A 38 4.77 -10.89 -3.38
C GLU A 38 5.32 -11.27 -1.99
N ARG A 39 6.23 -10.47 -1.42
CA ARG A 39 6.82 -10.70 -0.09
C ARG A 39 5.91 -10.23 1.03
N VAL A 40 5.01 -9.30 0.73
CA VAL A 40 4.03 -8.72 1.65
C VAL A 40 2.65 -8.92 1.05
N SER A 41 1.73 -9.52 1.81
CA SER A 41 0.34 -9.68 1.38
C SER A 41 -0.43 -8.35 1.40
N LYS A 42 -1.57 -8.30 0.72
CA LYS A 42 -2.45 -7.11 0.72
C LYS A 42 -2.89 -6.70 2.15
N GLY A 43 -3.10 -7.69 3.03
CA GLY A 43 -3.45 -7.45 4.43
C GLY A 43 -2.31 -6.85 5.26
N GLU A 44 -1.08 -7.32 5.02
CA GLU A 44 0.13 -6.79 5.66
C GLU A 44 0.48 -5.41 5.11
N LEU A 45 0.33 -5.18 3.81
CA LEU A 45 0.50 -3.87 3.17
C LEU A 45 -0.43 -2.83 3.81
N ARG A 46 -1.71 -3.19 4.01
CA ARG A 46 -2.68 -2.34 4.71
C ARG A 46 -2.19 -1.94 6.10
N ARG A 47 -1.70 -2.91 6.87
CA ARG A 47 -1.18 -2.69 8.23
C ARG A 47 0.09 -1.83 8.22
N LEU A 48 0.99 -2.08 7.27
CA LEU A 48 2.26 -1.36 7.12
C LEU A 48 2.04 0.12 6.79
N LEU A 49 1.05 0.42 5.94
CA LEU A 49 0.69 1.78 5.54
C LEU A 49 -0.27 2.49 6.51
N GLY A 50 -0.78 1.77 7.52
CA GLY A 50 -1.79 2.30 8.45
C GLY A 50 -3.15 2.59 7.80
N ILE A 51 -3.43 1.99 6.64
CA ILE A 51 -4.66 2.20 5.89
C ILE A 51 -5.78 1.42 6.57
N GLN A 52 -6.94 2.05 6.78
CA GLN A 52 -8.01 1.38 7.54
C GLN A 52 -8.90 0.53 6.65
N SER A 53 -9.24 1.03 5.45
CA SER A 53 -10.19 0.38 4.56
C SER A 53 -9.53 -0.33 3.37
N ARG A 54 -10.13 -1.43 2.91
CA ARG A 54 -9.76 -2.08 1.64
C ARG A 54 -9.94 -1.12 0.46
N TYR A 55 -10.97 -0.28 0.50
CA TYR A 55 -11.26 0.71 -0.53
C TYR A 55 -10.14 1.76 -0.65
N GLU A 56 -9.67 2.26 0.49
CA GLU A 56 -8.57 3.22 0.56
C GLU A 56 -7.26 2.60 0.06
N LEU A 57 -7.01 1.32 0.39
CA LEU A 57 -5.85 0.59 -0.12
C LEU A 57 -5.93 0.39 -1.64
N ASP A 58 -7.10 0.06 -2.18
CA ASP A 58 -7.27 -0.06 -3.63
C ASP A 58 -7.09 1.28 -4.34
N GLY A 59 -7.55 2.39 -3.73
CA GLY A 59 -7.26 3.74 -4.22
C GLY A 59 -5.77 4.03 -4.26
N PHE A 60 -5.04 3.68 -3.18
CA PHE A 60 -3.59 3.78 -3.11
C PHE A 60 -2.90 2.96 -4.21
N LEU A 61 -3.23 1.67 -4.34
CA LEU A 61 -2.64 0.80 -5.37
C LEU A 61 -2.88 1.36 -6.77
N LYS A 62 -4.10 1.81 -7.08
CA LYS A 62 -4.45 2.43 -8.36
C LYS A 62 -3.66 3.71 -8.63
N ALA A 63 -3.50 4.58 -7.62
CA ALA A 63 -2.71 5.80 -7.74
C ALA A 63 -1.22 5.51 -8.06
N HIS A 64 -0.73 4.35 -7.60
CA HIS A 64 0.61 3.85 -7.88
C HIS A 64 0.71 2.96 -9.14
N GLY A 65 -0.35 2.91 -9.96
CA GLY A 65 -0.38 2.14 -11.20
C GLY A 65 -0.50 0.63 -11.02
N ILE A 66 -0.75 0.17 -9.79
CA ILE A 66 -1.04 -1.24 -9.50
C ILE A 66 -2.55 -1.43 -9.60
N TRP A 67 -2.96 -1.99 -10.72
CA TRP A 67 -4.34 -2.41 -10.93
C TRP A 67 -4.49 -3.81 -10.35
N ASN A 68 -5.31 -3.94 -9.30
CA ASN A 68 -5.81 -5.28 -8.97
C ASN A 68 -6.70 -5.73 -10.14
N GLU A 69 -6.35 -6.86 -10.75
CA GLU A 69 -7.29 -7.64 -11.54
C GLU A 69 -8.32 -8.23 -10.56
N TYR A 70 -9.22 -7.38 -10.05
CA TYR A 70 -10.35 -7.87 -9.27
C TYR A 70 -11.26 -8.62 -10.22
N SER A 71 -11.15 -9.94 -10.19
CA SER A 71 -11.92 -10.80 -11.06
C SER A 71 -13.34 -10.95 -10.53
N ILE A 72 -14.27 -11.30 -11.42
CA ILE A 72 -15.63 -11.67 -11.02
C ILE A 72 -15.62 -12.88 -10.07
N GLU A 73 -14.62 -13.76 -10.18
CA GLU A 73 -14.45 -14.91 -9.30
C GLU A 73 -14.05 -14.51 -7.88
N ASP A 74 -13.23 -13.46 -7.71
CA ASP A 74 -12.88 -12.92 -6.39
C ASP A 74 -14.12 -12.32 -5.71
N PHE A 75 -14.96 -11.62 -6.48
CA PHE A 75 -16.24 -11.11 -6.00
C PHE A 75 -17.19 -12.24 -5.58
N GLN A 76 -17.27 -13.31 -6.38
CA GLN A 76 -18.10 -14.47 -6.07
C GLN A 76 -17.62 -15.19 -4.80
N ARG A 77 -16.31 -15.38 -4.62
CA ARG A 77 -15.76 -15.97 -3.38
C ARG A 77 -16.06 -15.11 -2.16
N GLU A 78 -16.01 -13.79 -2.31
CA GLU A 78 -16.30 -12.87 -1.22
C GLU A 78 -17.80 -12.88 -0.86
N GLN A 79 -18.69 -12.95 -1.86
CA GLN A 79 -20.11 -13.18 -1.62
C GLN A 79 -20.38 -14.51 -0.93
N GLU A 80 -19.79 -15.62 -1.41
CA GLU A 80 -19.96 -16.93 -0.76
C GLU A 80 -19.45 -16.92 0.69
N ALA A 81 -18.39 -16.16 0.97
CA ALA A 81 -17.88 -16.02 2.33
C ALA A 81 -18.86 -15.22 3.21
N LEU A 82 -19.48 -14.17 2.68
CA LEU A 82 -20.50 -13.39 3.38
C LEU A 82 -21.77 -14.22 3.63
N ASP A 83 -22.23 -14.97 2.63
CA ASP A 83 -23.38 -15.88 2.74
C ASP A 83 -23.16 -16.95 3.83
N ARG A 84 -21.94 -17.50 3.91
CA ARG A 84 -21.58 -18.46 4.99
C ARG A 84 -21.54 -17.82 6.36
N LEU A 85 -21.28 -16.52 6.45
CA LEU A 85 -21.30 -15.77 7.70
C LEU A 85 -22.71 -15.28 8.07
N GLY A 86 -23.69 -15.40 7.15
CA GLY A 86 -25.10 -15.08 7.39
C GLY A 86 -25.37 -13.59 7.57
N VAL A 87 -24.55 -12.72 6.95
CA VAL A 87 -24.62 -11.25 7.06
C VAL A 87 -25.28 -10.64 5.83
#